data_AF-A0A2V9RA67-F1
#
_entry.id   AF-A0A2V9RA67-F1
#
_cell.length_a   1.000
_cell.length_b   1.000
_cell.length_c   1.000
_cell.angle_alpha   90.00
_cell.angle_beta   90.00
_cell.angle_gamma   90.00
#
_symmetry.space_group_name_H-M   'P 1'
#
loop_
_entity.id
_entity.type
_entity.pdbx_description
1 polymer ?
#
loop_
_entity_poly.entity_id
_entity_poly.type
_entity_poly.pdbx_seq_one_letter_code
_entity_poly.pdbx_strand_id
1 'polypeptide(L)' 'MKAYVPEPDYLLAMKTLAARVEGTDKHDIQFLIKLMGLTSAEEVFSILETYYPHQQIKPATQYFVEELFEK' A
#
# COMPACT_ATOMS: atom_id res chain seq x y z
N MET A 1 11.70 -18.13 -19.61
CA MET A 1 11.04 -16.82 -19.37
C MET A 1 11.34 -16.43 -17.93
N LYS A 2 12.17 -15.40 -17.70
CA LYS A 2 12.43 -14.89 -16.33
C LYS A 2 11.31 -13.91 -16.01
N ALA A 3 10.45 -14.24 -15.05
CA ALA A 3 9.51 -13.27 -14.51
C ALA A 3 10.30 -12.29 -13.65
N TYR A 4 10.26 -11.00 -14.00
CA TYR A 4 10.73 -9.95 -13.12
C TYR A 4 9.62 -9.73 -12.09
N VAL A 5 9.84 -10.18 -10.86
CA VAL A 5 8.93 -9.90 -9.76
C VAL A 5 9.36 -8.56 -9.17
N PRO A 6 8.54 -7.50 -9.27
CA PRO A 6 8.85 -6.25 -8.58
C PRO A 6 8.97 -6.49 -7.07
N GLU A 7 9.82 -5.71 -6.42
CA GLU A 7 9.97 -5.78 -4.97
C GLU A 7 8.60 -5.58 -4.28
N PRO A 8 8.30 -6.32 -3.20
CA PRO A 8 6.97 -6.33 -2.58
C PRO A 8 6.47 -4.96 -2.12
N ASP A 9 7.39 -4.07 -1.76
CA ASP A 9 7.17 -2.68 -1.35
C ASP A 9 6.72 -1.79 -2.53
N TYR A 10 7.31 -1.96 -3.71
CA TYR A 10 6.86 -1.31 -4.94
C TYR A 10 5.44 -1.76 -5.33
N LEU A 11 5.14 -3.05 -5.20
CA LEU A 11 3.79 -3.58 -5.44
C LEU A 11 2.77 -3.02 -4.46
N LEU A 12 3.12 -2.94 -3.18
CA LEU A 12 2.29 -2.29 -2.17
C LEU A 12 2.03 -0.85 -2.56
N ALA A 13 3.08 -0.09 -2.91
CA ALA A 13 2.94 1.32 -3.23
C ALA A 13 2.01 1.56 -4.43
N MET A 14 2.21 0.78 -5.51
CA MET A 14 1.39 0.84 -6.70
C MET A 14 -0.08 0.49 -6.41
N LYS A 15 -0.32 -0.60 -5.66
CA LYS A 15 -1.69 -1.04 -5.32
C LYS A 15 -2.39 -0.05 -4.41
N THR A 16 -1.72 0.46 -3.38
CA THR A 16 -2.31 1.42 -2.44
C THR A 16 -2.71 2.73 -3.13
N LEU A 17 -1.93 3.22 -4.09
CA LEU A 17 -2.29 4.42 -4.86
C LEU A 17 -3.41 4.17 -5.88
N ALA A 18 -3.49 2.95 -6.43
CA ALA A 18 -4.54 2.56 -7.36
C ALA A 18 -5.85 2.16 -6.66
N ALA A 19 -5.78 1.83 -5.37
CA ALA A 19 -6.89 1.34 -4.57
C ALA A 19 -8.07 2.31 -4.64
N ARG A 20 -9.24 1.74 -4.97
CA ARG A 20 -10.52 2.41 -4.87
C ARG A 20 -11.26 1.82 -3.67
N VAL A 21 -12.01 2.65 -2.96
CA VAL A 21 -12.73 2.30 -1.73
C VAL A 21 -13.63 1.05 -1.88
N GLU A 22 -14.11 0.75 -3.09
CA GLU A 22 -15.00 -0.40 -3.38
C GLU A 22 -14.33 -1.56 -4.14
N GLY A 23 -13.00 -1.60 -4.23
CA GLY A 23 -12.25 -2.60 -5.03
C GLY A 23 -11.81 -3.86 -4.27
N THR A 24 -11.37 -4.88 -5.01
CA THR A 24 -10.67 -6.07 -4.49
C THR A 24 -9.29 -5.76 -3.89
N ASP A 25 -8.81 -4.54 -4.06
CA ASP A 25 -7.47 -4.09 -3.65
C ASP A 25 -7.22 -4.20 -2.14
N LYS A 26 -8.27 -4.19 -1.31
CA LYS A 26 -8.14 -4.31 0.15
C LYS A 26 -7.45 -5.60 0.59
N HIS A 27 -7.89 -6.73 0.06
CA HIS A 27 -7.34 -8.04 0.46
C HIS A 27 -5.88 -8.20 0.01
N ASP A 28 -5.55 -7.72 -1.19
CA ASP A 28 -4.18 -7.76 -1.71
C ASP A 28 -3.24 -6.88 -0.89
N ILE A 29 -3.68 -5.66 -0.54
CA ILE A 29 -2.88 -4.72 0.25
C ILE A 29 -2.68 -5.27 1.66
N GLN A 30 -3.72 -5.82 2.30
CA GLN A 30 -3.60 -6.49 3.59
C GLN A 30 -2.65 -7.69 3.55
N PHE A 31 -2.69 -8.49 2.48
CA PHE A 31 -1.76 -9.58 2.28
C PHE A 31 -0.31 -9.09 2.18
N LEU A 32 -0.06 -8.02 1.42
CA LEU A 32 1.27 -7.43 1.27
C LEU A 32 1.79 -6.80 2.57
N ILE A 33 0.94 -6.07 3.30
CA ILE A 33 1.23 -5.54 4.64
C ILE A 33 1.69 -6.68 5.56
N LYS A 34 0.92 -7.77 5.60
CA LYS A 34 1.25 -8.94 6.43
C LYS A 34 2.52 -9.66 5.97
N LEU A 35 2.72 -9.80 4.66
CA LEU A 35 3.90 -10.44 4.08
C LEU A 35 5.19 -9.68 4.43
N MET A 36 5.13 -8.34 4.43
CA MET A 36 6.25 -7.46 4.78
C MET A 36 6.39 -7.21 6.28
N GLY A 37 5.43 -7.68 7.09
CA GLY A 37 5.46 -7.50 8.55
C GLY A 37 5.24 -6.05 8.98
N LEU A 38 4.55 -5.25 8.18
CA LEU A 38 4.22 -3.87 8.54
C LEU A 38 3.19 -3.86 9.67
N THR A 39 3.45 -3.03 10.66
CA THR A 39 2.71 -2.93 11.92
C THR A 39 1.97 -1.61 12.09
N SER A 40 2.31 -0.58 11.31
CA SER A 40 1.60 0.70 11.33
C SER A 40 1.33 1.28 9.93
N ALA A 41 0.35 2.19 9.87
CA ALA A 41 0.05 2.96 8.68
C ALA A 41 1.23 3.85 8.26
N GLU A 42 2.04 4.35 9.20
CA GLU A 42 3.20 5.19 8.89
C GLU A 42 4.28 4.42 8.11
N GLU A 43 4.45 3.13 8.38
CA GLU A 43 5.37 2.28 7.61
C GLU A 43 4.91 2.13 6.16
N VAL A 44 3.60 2.02 5.93
CA VAL A 44 3.01 2.03 4.58
C VAL A 44 3.23 3.39 3.91
N PHE A 45 3.01 4.51 4.60
CA PHE A 45 3.24 5.83 4.05
C PHE A 45 4.72 6.10 3.74
N SER A 46 5.64 5.58 4.55
CA SER A 46 7.09 5.69 4.30
C SER A 46 7.49 4.96 3.01
N ILE A 47 6.88 3.80 2.75
CA ILE A 47 7.06 3.08 1.48
C ILE A 47 6.48 3.91 0.32
N LEU A 48 5.29 4.48 0.48
CA LEU A 48 4.69 5.34 -0.54
C LEU A 48 5.56 6.56 -0.85
N GLU A 49 6.12 7.22 0.16
CA GLU A 49 7.01 8.37 -0.01
C GLU A 49 8.33 7.99 -0.67
N THR A 50 8.85 6.79 -0.41
CA THR A 50 10.07 6.27 -1.07
C THR A 50 9.88 6.16 -2.58
N TYR A 51 8.73 5.69 -3.04
CA TYR A 51 8.46 5.48 -4.47
C TYR A 51 7.77 6.66 -5.17
N TYR A 52 7.00 7.44 -4.43
CA TYR A 52 6.18 8.54 -4.96
C TYR A 52 6.30 9.82 -4.10
N PRO A 53 7.53 10.36 -3.89
CA PRO A 53 7.79 11.47 -2.96
C PRO A 53 7.10 12.79 -3.30
N HIS A 54 6.68 12.95 -4.55
CA HIS A 54 6.00 14.17 -5.03
C HIS A 54 4.51 13.96 -5.30
N GLN A 55 4.00 12.75 -5.03
CA GLN A 55 2.60 12.45 -5.27
C GLN A 55 1.78 12.78 -4.03
N GLN A 56 0.82 13.68 -4.18
CA GLN A 56 -0.12 13.97 -3.11
C GLN A 56 -1.00 12.75 -2.88
N ILE A 57 -0.81 12.09 -1.74
CA ILE A 57 -1.68 10.99 -1.30
C ILE A 57 -3.06 11.58 -1.06
N LYS A 58 -4.08 11.02 -1.73
CA LYS A 58 -5.45 11.49 -1.59
C LYS A 58 -5.95 11.20 -0.17
N PRO A 59 -6.79 12.06 0.43
CA PRO A 59 -7.37 11.80 1.74
C PRO A 59 -8.07 10.42 1.82
N ALA A 60 -8.79 10.02 0.77
CA ALA A 60 -9.42 8.69 0.72
C ALA A 60 -8.43 7.53 0.82
N THR A 61 -7.23 7.66 0.24
CA THR A 61 -6.16 6.66 0.36
C THR A 61 -5.56 6.67 1.77
N GLN A 62 -5.40 7.84 2.38
CA GLN A 62 -4.92 7.95 3.76
C GLN A 62 -5.88 7.25 4.73
N TYR A 63 -7.16 7.62 4.68
CA TYR A 63 -8.20 6.99 5.49
C TYR A 63 -8.25 5.47 5.27
N PHE A 64 -8.23 5.03 4.00
CA PHE A 64 -8.23 3.61 3.70
C PHE A 64 -7.06 2.87 4.35
N VAL A 65 -5.83 3.41 4.26
CA VAL A 65 -4.64 2.77 4.86
C VAL A 65 -4.76 2.75 6.38
N GLU A 66 -5.17 3.85 7.00
CA GLU A 66 -5.38 3.94 8.45
C GLU A 66 -6.41 2.91 8.94
N GLU A 67 -7.54 2.78 8.25
CA GLU A 67 -8.58 1.77 8.55
C GLU A 67 -8.09 0.32 8.45
N LEU A 68 -6.98 0.03 7.76
CA LEU A 68 -6.40 -1.33 7.74
C LEU A 68 -5.74 -1.72 9.07
N PHE A 69 -5.38 -0.73 9.89
CA PHE A 69 -4.72 -0.90 11.18
C PHE A 69 -5.62 -0.57 12.37
N GLU A 70 -6.79 0.05 12.13
CA GLU A 70 -7.83 0.18 13.14
C GLU A 70 -8.47 -1.20 13.44
N LYS A 71 -8.64 -1.51 14.73
CA LYS A 71 -9.17 -2.79 15.23
C LYS A 71 -10.69 -2.80 15.34
#